data_AF-A0A2W1CXA3-F1
#
_entry.id   AF-A0A2W1CXA3-F1
#
_cell.length_a   1.000
_cell.length_b   1.000
_cell.length_c   1.000
_cell.angle_alpha   90.00
_cell.angle_beta   90.00
_cell.angle_gamma   90.00
#
_symmetry.space_group_name_H-M   'P 1'
#
loop_
_entity.id
_entity.type
_entity.pdbx_description
1 polymer ?
#
loop_
_entity_poly.entity_id
_entity_poly.type
_entity_poly.pdbx_seq_one_letter_code
_entity_poly.pdbx_strand_id
1 'polypeptide(L)'
;MRASTFLIAIASLGLSVIAAPVSGDSIDISTSGGFKIQVTIDVKENGDAERKDIDVKGFDDKFIQKLGDKFDEKFDHDVDDKLVDKFEDKDDHKKDDEKDRDEKDRDEKDDDKKELFDFTSKFFVNAVPGEVVNGTEPTGGIAGASGTFNFGINSHLNMICYEITLHNFQGEFSSPATTATHIHEAKRGESGPPRISFPNPQMVDHDPTVMHSAGCLKGPFVTGVMVDGKDTGEGFHVSMIEADPVAYMSDTHSSLALAGAVRGQLG
;
A
#
# COMPACT_ATOMS: atom_id res chain seq x y z
N MET A 1 22.24 70.05 -21.43
CA MET A 1 21.13 70.37 -20.50
C MET A 1 19.82 70.38 -21.27
N ARG A 2 18.97 69.39 -21.09
CA ARG A 2 17.51 69.44 -21.33
C ARG A 2 16.88 68.27 -20.59
N ALA A 3 15.86 68.59 -19.81
CA ALA A 3 15.29 67.80 -18.75
C ALA A 3 14.40 66.66 -19.27
N SER A 4 14.49 65.52 -18.59
CA SER A 4 13.59 64.38 -18.69
C SER A 4 12.19 64.75 -18.20
N THR A 5 11.16 64.27 -18.89
CA THR A 5 9.79 64.24 -18.37
C THR A 5 9.22 62.87 -18.70
N PHE A 6 9.20 61.97 -17.71
CA PHE A 6 8.53 60.68 -17.79
C PHE A 6 7.08 60.88 -17.33
N LEU A 7 6.13 60.57 -18.21
CA LEU A 7 4.71 60.43 -17.87
C LEU A 7 4.48 59.02 -17.31
N ILE A 8 4.12 58.93 -16.04
CA ILE A 8 3.67 57.70 -15.39
C ILE A 8 2.16 57.59 -15.61
N ALA A 9 1.72 56.59 -16.38
CA ALA A 9 0.32 56.19 -16.42
C ALA A 9 0.04 55.26 -15.24
N ILE A 10 -0.78 55.70 -14.29
CA ILE A 10 -1.29 54.88 -13.19
C ILE A 10 -2.54 54.16 -13.71
N ALA A 11 -2.40 52.89 -14.07
CA ALA A 11 -3.52 52.00 -14.28
C ALA A 11 -3.91 51.38 -12.93
N SER A 12 -5.00 51.86 -12.35
CA SER A 12 -5.61 51.27 -11.16
C SER A 12 -6.34 49.97 -11.55
N LEU A 13 -5.67 48.83 -11.39
CA LEU A 13 -6.33 47.53 -11.35
C LEU A 13 -6.92 47.34 -9.94
N GLY A 14 -8.23 47.52 -9.83
CA GLY A 14 -8.98 47.06 -8.67
C GLY A 14 -9.02 45.54 -8.68
N LEU A 15 -8.23 44.92 -7.81
CA LEU A 15 -8.29 43.48 -7.54
C LEU A 15 -9.45 43.23 -6.59
N SER A 16 -10.60 42.80 -7.12
CA SER A 16 -11.63 42.16 -6.30
C SER A 16 -11.12 40.78 -5.90
N VAL A 17 -10.68 40.63 -4.65
CA VAL A 17 -10.41 39.32 -4.05
C VAL A 17 -11.77 38.71 -3.69
N ILE A 18 -12.27 37.86 -4.56
CA ILE A 18 -13.31 36.90 -4.19
C ILE A 18 -12.56 35.74 -3.53
N ALA A 19 -12.69 35.61 -2.21
CA ALA A 19 -12.21 34.43 -1.49
C ALA A 19 -13.05 33.23 -1.95
N ALA A 20 -12.47 32.38 -2.79
CA ALA A 20 -13.00 31.05 -3.06
C ALA A 20 -12.68 30.15 -1.85
N PRO A 21 -13.60 29.29 -1.40
CA PRO A 21 -13.26 28.29 -0.39
C PRO A 21 -12.20 27.34 -0.97
N VAL A 22 -11.10 27.16 -0.24
CA VAL A 22 -10.11 26.11 -0.53
C VAL A 22 -10.72 24.80 -0.06
N SER A 23 -11.41 24.09 -0.95
CA SER A 23 -11.79 22.69 -0.75
C SER A 23 -10.51 21.86 -0.87
N GLY A 24 -10.05 21.27 0.23
CA GLY A 24 -8.94 20.30 0.19
C GLY A 24 -9.37 19.00 -0.50
N ASP A 25 -8.38 18.21 -0.92
CA ASP A 25 -8.59 16.88 -1.51
C ASP A 25 -9.34 15.96 -0.53
N SER A 26 -10.29 15.16 -1.04
CA SER A 26 -11.02 14.18 -0.25
C SER A 26 -10.08 13.07 0.24
N ILE A 27 -10.09 12.79 1.54
CA ILE A 27 -9.36 11.65 2.12
C ILE A 27 -10.29 10.43 2.10
N ASP A 28 -9.92 9.42 1.33
CA ASP A 28 -10.59 8.12 1.33
C ASP A 28 -10.02 7.26 2.48
N ILE A 29 -10.86 6.96 3.47
CA ILE A 29 -10.51 6.01 4.52
C ILE A 29 -11.22 4.69 4.21
N SER A 30 -10.42 3.66 3.90
CA SER A 30 -10.90 2.30 3.67
C SER A 30 -10.74 1.49 4.96
N THR A 31 -11.84 1.00 5.53
CA THR A 31 -11.79 0.04 6.64
C THR A 31 -11.78 -1.39 6.11
N SER A 32 -11.28 -2.34 6.91
CA SER A 32 -11.10 -3.76 6.56
C SER A 32 -12.39 -4.49 6.16
N GLY A 33 -13.56 -3.87 6.29
CA GLY A 33 -14.87 -4.40 5.89
C GLY A 33 -15.43 -3.91 4.54
N GLY A 34 -14.65 -3.17 3.73
CA GLY A 34 -15.07 -2.78 2.38
C GLY A 34 -16.04 -1.59 2.30
N PHE A 35 -16.28 -0.89 3.42
CA PHE A 35 -17.02 0.37 3.41
C PHE A 35 -16.04 1.53 3.18
N LYS A 36 -16.38 2.41 2.22
CA LYS A 36 -15.65 3.65 1.96
C LYS A 36 -16.35 4.80 2.66
N ILE A 37 -15.63 5.54 3.49
CA ILE A 37 -16.11 6.79 4.08
C ILE A 37 -15.36 7.92 3.39
N GLN A 38 -16.11 8.83 2.76
CA GLN A 38 -15.56 10.08 2.25
C GLN A 38 -15.73 11.17 3.31
N VAL A 39 -14.62 11.76 3.73
CA VAL A 39 -14.62 12.90 4.64
C VAL A 39 -14.09 14.11 3.88
N THR A 40 -14.91 15.16 3.78
CA THR A 40 -14.51 16.46 3.25
C THR A 40 -14.22 17.39 4.41
N ILE A 41 -13.00 17.92 4.49
CA ILE A 41 -12.58 18.86 5.53
C ILE A 41 -12.48 20.25 4.92
N ASP A 42 -13.39 21.14 5.32
CA ASP A 42 -13.34 22.55 4.92
C ASP A 42 -12.52 23.34 5.95
N VAL A 43 -11.36 23.85 5.52
CA VAL A 43 -10.52 24.73 6.36
C VAL A 43 -10.82 26.18 5.98
N LYS A 44 -11.40 26.95 6.92
CA LYS A 44 -11.59 28.39 6.76
C LYS A 44 -10.44 29.15 7.41
N GLU A 45 -9.69 29.91 6.61
CA GLU A 45 -8.79 30.93 7.14
C GLU A 45 -9.61 32.15 7.56
N ASN A 46 -9.83 32.29 8.86
CA ASN A 46 -10.24 33.57 9.43
C ASN A 46 -8.96 34.37 9.73
N GLY A 47 -8.93 35.63 9.28
CA GLY A 47 -7.74 36.49 9.22
C GLY A 47 -7.09 36.91 10.55
N ASP A 48 -7.18 36.10 11.59
CA ASP A 48 -6.46 36.29 12.85
C ASP A 48 -5.57 35.07 13.09
N ALA A 49 -4.25 35.28 12.96
CA ALA A 49 -3.25 34.27 13.20
C ALA A 49 -3.24 33.88 14.69
N GLU A 50 -4.03 32.87 15.08
CA GLU A 50 -3.61 31.87 16.10
C GLU A 50 -4.58 30.70 16.40
N ARG A 51 -5.76 30.58 15.79
CA ARG A 51 -6.59 29.36 15.97
C ARG A 51 -7.26 28.91 14.68
N LYS A 52 -6.97 27.66 14.28
CA LYS A 52 -7.67 26.95 13.21
C LYS A 52 -8.79 26.14 13.83
N ASP A 53 -10.03 26.60 13.70
CA ASP A 53 -11.21 25.81 14.07
C ASP A 53 -11.50 24.82 12.94
N ILE A 54 -11.47 23.52 13.25
CA ILE A 54 -11.82 22.44 12.30
C ILE A 54 -13.31 22.15 12.47
N ASP A 55 -14.11 22.52 11.48
CA ASP A 55 -15.55 22.23 11.44
C ASP A 55 -15.78 20.97 10.60
N VAL A 56 -15.96 19.81 11.25
CA VAL A 56 -16.23 18.54 10.56
C VAL A 56 -17.72 18.44 10.25
N LYS A 57 -18.11 18.83 9.04
CA LYS A 57 -19.48 18.62 8.55
C LYS A 57 -19.57 17.30 7.80
N GLY A 58 -20.14 16.29 8.44
CA GLY A 58 -20.34 14.99 7.78
C GLY A 58 -21.06 13.93 8.60
N PHE A 59 -21.28 14.16 9.90
CA PHE A 59 -22.03 13.24 10.74
C PHE A 59 -23.22 13.97 11.33
N ASP A 60 -24.37 13.90 10.66
CA ASP A 60 -25.62 14.17 11.36
C ASP A 60 -25.99 12.95 12.21
N ASP A 61 -26.71 13.16 13.32
CA ASP A 61 -27.10 12.09 14.23
C ASP A 61 -27.91 10.99 13.51
N LYS A 62 -28.57 11.34 12.39
CA LYS A 62 -29.32 10.40 11.54
C LYS A 62 -28.42 9.46 10.75
N PHE A 63 -27.23 9.88 10.33
CA PHE A 63 -26.25 9.05 9.63
C PHE A 63 -25.64 8.01 10.58
N ILE A 64 -25.35 8.40 11.82
CA ILE A 64 -24.88 7.48 12.86
C ILE A 64 -25.97 6.47 13.23
N GLN A 65 -27.22 6.91 13.37
CA GLN A 65 -28.34 6.02 13.67
C GLN A 65 -28.59 4.99 12.54
N LYS A 66 -28.50 5.44 11.28
CA LYS A 66 -28.65 4.58 10.10
C LYS A 66 -27.50 3.60 9.89
N LEU A 67 -26.31 3.91 10.43
CA LEU A 67 -25.17 2.98 10.50
C LEU A 67 -25.37 1.94 11.61
N GLY A 68 -25.91 2.34 12.76
CA GLY A 68 -26.29 1.43 13.85
C GLY A 68 -27.35 0.41 13.42
N ASP A 69 -28.45 0.89 12.84
CA ASP A 69 -29.57 0.03 12.41
C ASP A 69 -29.16 -1.00 11.32
N LYS A 70 -28.15 -0.66 10.49
CA LYS A 70 -27.61 -1.57 9.46
C LYS A 70 -26.62 -2.61 9.99
N PHE A 71 -26.04 -2.37 11.17
CA PHE A 71 -25.15 -3.33 11.82
C PHE A 71 -25.93 -4.39 12.59
N ASP A 72 -27.07 -4.03 13.17
CA ASP A 72 -27.92 -4.96 13.93
C ASP A 72 -28.68 -5.97 13.04
N GLU A 73 -29.03 -5.62 11.79
CA GLU A 73 -29.72 -6.56 10.87
C GLU A 73 -28.84 -7.71 10.33
N LYS A 74 -27.53 -7.71 10.61
CA LYS A 74 -26.59 -8.68 9.99
C LYS A 74 -25.88 -9.62 10.98
N PHE A 75 -26.27 -9.58 12.26
CA PHE A 75 -25.80 -10.48 13.31
C PHE A 75 -26.97 -11.19 14.00
N ASP A 76 -27.96 -11.65 13.24
CA ASP A 76 -28.83 -12.74 13.69
C ASP A 76 -28.23 -14.07 13.21
N HIS A 77 -27.35 -14.63 14.04
CA HIS A 77 -27.08 -16.06 14.06
C HIS A 77 -27.11 -16.55 15.50
N ASP A 78 -28.27 -17.11 15.85
CA ASP A 78 -28.49 -18.19 16.82
C ASP A 78 -27.40 -18.39 17.88
N VAL A 79 -27.54 -17.69 19.01
CA VAL A 79 -27.00 -18.18 20.27
C VAL A 79 -28.03 -19.15 20.82
N ASP A 80 -27.71 -20.44 20.75
CA ASP A 80 -28.54 -21.56 21.20
C ASP A 80 -28.83 -21.41 22.71
N ASP A 81 -30.09 -21.13 22.99
CA ASP A 81 -30.64 -20.75 24.29
C ASP A 81 -30.86 -22.01 25.15
N LYS A 82 -29.77 -22.69 25.52
CA LYS A 82 -29.80 -23.84 26.44
C LYS A 82 -28.53 -23.89 27.27
N LEU A 83 -28.53 -23.16 28.39
CA LEU A 83 -27.99 -23.59 29.70
C LEU A 83 -28.02 -22.41 30.67
N VAL A 84 -29.21 -21.93 31.00
CA VAL A 84 -29.42 -21.13 32.22
C VAL A 84 -30.63 -21.70 32.92
N ASP A 85 -30.38 -22.66 33.80
CA ASP A 85 -31.27 -22.92 34.93
C ASP A 85 -30.51 -23.64 36.05
N LYS A 86 -30.64 -23.08 37.26
CA LYS A 86 -30.05 -23.45 38.56
C LYS A 86 -28.62 -22.91 38.73
N PHE A 87 -28.36 -22.02 39.67
CA PHE A 87 -28.77 -22.08 41.08
C PHE A 87 -29.02 -20.67 41.65
N GLU A 88 -30.13 -20.54 42.38
CA GLU A 88 -30.39 -19.44 43.31
C GLU A 88 -29.56 -19.56 44.59
N ASP A 89 -29.08 -18.39 45.04
CA ASP A 89 -28.83 -17.91 46.40
C ASP A 89 -28.41 -18.87 47.53
N LYS A 90 -27.22 -18.60 48.09
CA LYS A 90 -27.07 -18.07 49.47
C LYS A 90 -25.61 -17.77 49.84
N ASP A 91 -25.40 -16.50 50.14
CA ASP A 91 -24.68 -15.88 51.25
C ASP A 91 -23.44 -16.52 51.90
N ASP A 92 -22.54 -15.58 52.20
CA ASP A 92 -21.55 -15.51 53.28
C ASP A 92 -20.09 -15.93 53.03
N HIS A 93 -19.26 -14.90 53.18
CA HIS A 93 -17.88 -14.92 53.68
C HIS A 93 -16.82 -15.68 52.87
N LYS A 94 -15.87 -14.91 52.31
CA LYS A 94 -14.51 -14.70 52.87
C LYS A 94 -13.50 -14.51 51.73
N LYS A 95 -12.66 -13.50 51.94
CA LYS A 95 -11.44 -13.18 51.18
C LYS A 95 -10.61 -14.45 50.89
N ASP A 96 -10.12 -14.59 49.67
CA ASP A 96 -8.68 -14.57 49.31
C ASP A 96 -8.53 -15.13 47.87
N ASP A 97 -7.54 -14.60 47.15
CA ASP A 97 -6.96 -15.13 45.90
C ASP A 97 -7.73 -14.95 44.58
N GLU A 98 -7.67 -13.72 44.04
CA GLU A 98 -7.92 -13.43 42.62
C GLU A 98 -6.59 -13.10 41.92
N LYS A 99 -5.81 -14.16 41.70
CA LYS A 99 -4.81 -14.25 40.63
C LYS A 99 -5.24 -15.46 39.79
N ASP A 100 -5.02 -15.42 38.48
CA ASP A 100 -5.17 -16.54 37.53
C ASP A 100 -6.42 -16.52 36.61
N ARG A 101 -6.85 -15.35 36.13
CA ARG A 101 -7.80 -15.28 34.98
C ARG A 101 -7.42 -14.30 33.85
N ASP A 102 -6.18 -13.80 33.80
CA ASP A 102 -5.76 -12.84 32.76
C ASP A 102 -4.66 -13.38 31.80
N GLU A 103 -4.34 -14.67 31.84
CA GLU A 103 -3.29 -15.26 30.98
C GLU A 103 -3.80 -15.98 29.74
N LYS A 104 -5.07 -16.40 29.67
CA LYS A 104 -5.52 -17.30 28.60
C LYS A 104 -5.99 -16.64 27.30
N ASP A 105 -6.29 -15.33 27.33
CA ASP A 105 -6.77 -14.60 26.14
C ASP A 105 -5.63 -13.85 25.41
N ARG A 106 -4.39 -13.94 25.91
CA ARG A 106 -3.20 -13.34 25.27
C ARG A 106 -2.48 -14.29 24.32
N ASP A 107 -2.67 -15.60 24.47
CA ASP A 107 -1.94 -16.59 23.67
C ASP A 107 -2.52 -16.77 22.26
N GLU A 108 -3.84 -16.61 22.07
CA GLU A 108 -4.51 -16.85 20.78
C GLU A 108 -4.22 -15.75 19.73
N LYS A 109 -3.87 -14.53 20.16
CA LYS A 109 -3.57 -13.39 19.27
C LYS A 109 -2.11 -13.32 18.79
N ASP A 110 -1.21 -14.04 19.46
CA ASP A 110 0.22 -14.06 19.14
C ASP A 110 0.59 -15.23 18.22
N ASP A 111 -0.18 -16.32 18.22
CA ASP A 111 0.01 -17.44 17.30
C ASP A 111 -0.32 -17.07 15.84
N ASP A 112 -1.39 -16.29 15.59
CA ASP A 112 -1.76 -15.82 14.24
C ASP A 112 -0.66 -14.95 13.58
N LYS A 113 0.03 -14.12 14.38
CA LYS A 113 1.14 -13.28 13.87
C LYS A 113 2.40 -14.09 13.58
N LYS A 114 2.61 -15.18 14.33
CA LYS A 114 3.74 -16.08 14.15
C LYS A 114 3.62 -16.86 12.84
N GLU A 115 2.41 -17.26 12.46
CA GLU A 115 2.17 -17.95 11.18
C GLU A 115 2.33 -17.02 9.95
N LEU A 116 1.98 -15.73 10.07
CA LEU A 116 2.12 -14.74 8.98
C LEU A 116 3.57 -14.52 8.52
N PHE A 117 4.54 -14.58 9.46
CA PHE A 117 5.97 -14.36 9.17
C PHE A 117 6.80 -15.65 9.20
N ASP A 118 6.16 -16.81 9.27
CA ASP A 118 6.83 -18.10 9.05
C ASP A 118 7.05 -18.32 7.56
N PHE A 119 8.11 -17.70 7.03
CA PHE A 119 8.44 -17.75 5.62
C PHE A 119 9.01 -19.13 5.25
N THR A 120 8.37 -19.81 4.31
CA THR A 120 8.84 -21.04 3.68
C THR A 120 10.15 -20.83 2.92
N SER A 121 10.39 -19.61 2.41
CA SER A 121 11.67 -19.22 1.81
C SER A 121 11.91 -17.70 1.86
N LYS A 122 13.18 -17.31 1.69
CA LYS A 122 13.59 -15.89 1.59
C LYS A 122 14.52 -15.71 0.40
N PHE A 123 14.34 -14.62 -0.33
CA PHE A 123 15.16 -14.27 -1.49
C PHE A 123 15.72 -12.86 -1.32
N PHE A 124 16.99 -12.68 -1.69
CA PHE A 124 17.69 -11.40 -1.65
C PHE A 124 18.24 -11.12 -3.04
N VAL A 125 17.61 -10.19 -3.75
CA VAL A 125 17.93 -9.90 -5.14
C VAL A 125 18.62 -8.55 -5.25
N ASN A 126 19.83 -8.56 -5.80
CA ASN A 126 20.53 -7.35 -6.21
C ASN A 126 20.23 -7.08 -7.68
N ALA A 127 19.49 -6.00 -7.95
CA ALA A 127 19.13 -5.59 -9.29
C ALA A 127 20.05 -4.47 -9.77
N VAL A 128 20.55 -4.62 -10.98
CA VAL A 128 21.45 -3.64 -11.61
C VAL A 128 21.02 -3.32 -13.03
N PRO A 129 21.43 -2.18 -13.59
CA PRO A 129 21.07 -1.79 -14.96
C PRO A 129 21.62 -2.75 -16.00
N GLY A 130 22.77 -3.38 -15.75
CA GLY A 130 23.45 -4.26 -16.70
C GLY A 130 22.71 -5.56 -17.02
N GLU A 131 21.77 -5.99 -16.18
CA GLU A 131 21.00 -7.22 -16.39
C GLU A 131 19.72 -6.99 -17.21
N VAL A 132 19.38 -5.75 -17.54
CA VAL A 132 18.14 -5.40 -18.26
C VAL A 132 18.24 -5.80 -19.73
N VAL A 133 17.22 -6.51 -20.21
CA VAL A 133 17.08 -7.00 -21.58
C VAL A 133 15.67 -6.72 -22.13
N ASN A 134 15.54 -6.66 -23.45
CA ASN A 134 14.27 -6.66 -24.16
C ASN A 134 14.21 -7.91 -25.07
N GLY A 135 13.39 -8.90 -24.69
CA GLY A 135 13.44 -10.22 -25.29
C GLY A 135 14.70 -10.96 -24.85
N THR A 136 15.69 -11.04 -25.73
CA THR A 136 17.04 -11.57 -25.41
C THR A 136 18.14 -10.55 -25.66
N GLU A 137 17.78 -9.35 -26.12
CA GLU A 137 18.74 -8.30 -26.45
C GLU A 137 19.05 -7.46 -25.20
N PRO A 138 20.32 -7.37 -24.77
CA PRO A 138 20.71 -6.50 -23.67
C PRO A 138 20.49 -5.04 -24.05
N THR A 139 19.62 -4.33 -23.33
CA THR A 139 19.39 -2.89 -23.55
C THR A 139 20.11 -2.03 -22.53
N GLY A 140 20.43 -2.61 -21.37
CA GLY A 140 20.80 -1.85 -20.19
C GLY A 140 19.61 -1.10 -19.58
N GLY A 141 19.75 -0.74 -18.32
CA GLY A 141 18.81 0.10 -17.58
C GLY A 141 19.35 1.52 -17.35
N ILE A 142 18.89 2.17 -16.30
CA ILE A 142 19.31 3.55 -15.96
C ILE A 142 20.70 3.50 -15.32
N ALA A 143 21.69 4.13 -15.97
CA ALA A 143 23.06 4.16 -15.47
C ALA A 143 23.14 4.74 -14.04
N GLY A 144 23.83 4.03 -13.15
CA GLY A 144 23.99 4.43 -11.74
C GLY A 144 22.81 4.06 -10.83
N ALA A 145 21.70 3.57 -11.38
CA ALA A 145 20.61 3.01 -10.58
C ALA A 145 20.99 1.63 -10.01
N SER A 146 20.38 1.27 -8.89
CA SER A 146 20.45 -0.09 -8.34
C SER A 146 19.19 -0.38 -7.54
N GLY A 147 18.88 -1.66 -7.33
CA GLY A 147 17.77 -2.07 -6.48
C GLY A 147 18.13 -3.25 -5.60
N THR A 148 17.55 -3.28 -4.40
CA THR A 148 17.56 -4.42 -3.50
C THR A 148 16.12 -4.88 -3.32
N PHE A 149 15.85 -6.15 -3.62
CA PHE A 149 14.52 -6.74 -3.45
C PHE A 149 14.65 -7.92 -2.48
N ASN A 150 14.14 -7.71 -1.28
CA ASN A 150 14.09 -8.74 -0.25
C ASN A 150 12.68 -9.31 -0.23
N PHE A 151 12.56 -10.62 -0.42
CA PHE A 151 11.27 -11.31 -0.38
C PHE A 151 11.26 -12.35 0.72
N GLY A 152 10.14 -12.44 1.42
CA GLY A 152 9.76 -13.58 2.26
C GLY A 152 8.52 -14.23 1.68
N ILE A 153 8.60 -15.51 1.31
CA ILE A 153 7.48 -16.26 0.75
C ILE A 153 6.90 -17.16 1.85
N ASN A 154 5.57 -17.21 1.93
CA ASN A 154 4.85 -18.26 2.64
C ASN A 154 3.94 -18.97 1.63
N SER A 155 4.40 -20.13 1.14
CA SER A 155 3.67 -20.88 0.11
C SER A 155 2.44 -21.61 0.63
N HIS A 156 2.33 -21.86 1.93
CA HIS A 156 1.09 -22.38 2.52
C HIS A 156 -0.06 -21.38 2.41
N LEU A 157 0.25 -20.09 2.53
CA LEU A 157 -0.73 -18.99 2.47
C LEU A 157 -0.82 -18.33 1.09
N ASN A 158 -0.06 -18.79 0.09
CA ASN A 158 0.14 -18.12 -1.20
C ASN A 158 0.46 -16.62 -1.05
N MET A 159 1.43 -16.32 -0.19
CA MET A 159 1.75 -14.96 0.22
C MET A 159 3.22 -14.65 0.01
N ILE A 160 3.51 -13.39 -0.34
CA ILE A 160 4.85 -12.84 -0.45
C ILE A 160 4.91 -11.51 0.28
N CYS A 161 5.80 -11.41 1.26
CA CYS A 161 6.21 -10.14 1.85
C CYS A 161 7.45 -9.63 1.13
N TYR A 162 7.54 -8.32 0.99
CA TYR A 162 8.60 -7.66 0.24
C TYR A 162 9.11 -6.43 0.99
N GLU A 163 10.39 -6.15 0.79
CA GLU A 163 11.06 -4.91 1.13
C GLU A 163 11.95 -4.58 -0.07
N ILE A 164 11.62 -3.48 -0.75
CA ILE A 164 12.22 -3.08 -2.01
C ILE A 164 12.80 -1.68 -1.83
N THR A 165 14.10 -1.56 -2.09
CA THR A 165 14.80 -0.28 -2.07
C THR A 165 15.43 -0.03 -3.43
N LEU A 166 15.22 1.15 -3.99
CA LEU A 166 15.86 1.60 -5.22
C LEU A 166 16.76 2.79 -4.91
N HIS A 167 17.95 2.79 -5.50
CA HIS A 167 18.89 3.89 -5.45
C HIS A 167 19.05 4.51 -6.83
N ASN A 168 19.13 5.84 -6.88
CA ASN A 168 19.30 6.64 -8.11
C ASN A 168 18.30 6.29 -9.22
N PHE A 169 17.08 5.89 -8.85
CA PHE A 169 15.97 5.76 -9.80
C PHE A 169 15.65 7.13 -10.40
N GLN A 170 15.35 7.18 -11.70
CA GLN A 170 15.05 8.41 -12.42
C GLN A 170 13.83 8.25 -13.29
N GLY A 171 13.13 9.36 -13.55
CA GLY A 171 11.88 9.37 -14.30
C GLY A 171 10.68 8.95 -13.46
N GLU A 172 9.59 8.63 -14.14
CA GLU A 172 8.33 8.22 -13.52
C GLU A 172 8.21 6.70 -13.57
N PHE A 173 7.58 6.11 -12.55
CA PHE A 173 7.21 4.70 -12.61
C PHE A 173 6.24 4.47 -13.77
N SER A 174 6.65 3.66 -14.75
CA SER A 174 5.88 3.43 -15.96
C SER A 174 6.09 2.01 -16.48
N SER A 175 4.99 1.31 -16.73
CA SER A 175 4.96 -0.08 -17.17
C SER A 175 3.64 -0.37 -17.88
N PRO A 176 3.57 -1.37 -18.78
CA PRO A 176 2.31 -1.91 -19.27
C PRO A 176 1.43 -2.56 -18.19
N ALA A 177 2.01 -2.95 -17.06
CA ALA A 177 1.30 -3.53 -15.91
C ALA A 177 0.68 -2.44 -15.01
N THR A 178 -0.09 -2.86 -13.99
CA THR A 178 -0.74 -1.97 -13.02
C THR A 178 0.23 -1.11 -12.20
N THR A 179 1.42 -1.64 -11.94
CA THR A 179 2.55 -0.92 -11.34
C THR A 179 3.79 -1.16 -12.18
N ALA A 180 4.93 -0.58 -11.79
CA ALA A 180 6.18 -0.69 -12.54
C ALA A 180 7.22 -1.59 -11.86
N THR A 181 6.86 -2.27 -10.77
CA THR A 181 7.78 -3.08 -9.97
C THR A 181 7.26 -4.50 -9.91
N HIS A 182 8.03 -5.50 -10.35
CA HIS A 182 7.48 -6.83 -10.58
C HIS A 182 8.39 -7.99 -10.15
N ILE A 183 7.78 -9.17 -10.11
CA ILE A 183 8.45 -10.45 -10.39
C ILE A 183 7.96 -10.94 -11.75
N HIS A 184 8.90 -11.28 -12.63
CA HIS A 184 8.65 -11.93 -13.91
C HIS A 184 9.06 -13.40 -13.86
N GLU A 185 8.34 -14.24 -14.60
CA GLU A 185 8.77 -15.61 -14.92
C GLU A 185 9.70 -15.55 -16.14
N ALA A 186 10.99 -15.38 -15.89
CA ALA A 186 12.03 -15.32 -16.91
C ALA A 186 13.39 -15.79 -16.37
N LYS A 187 14.10 -16.56 -17.18
CA LYS A 187 15.50 -16.91 -16.93
C LYS A 187 16.41 -15.72 -17.14
N ARG A 188 17.63 -15.79 -16.58
CA ARG A 188 18.66 -14.76 -16.79
C ARG A 188 18.93 -14.56 -18.28
N GLY A 189 18.90 -13.30 -18.73
CA GLY A 189 19.10 -12.91 -20.13
C GLY A 189 17.85 -13.00 -21.01
N GLU A 190 16.70 -13.42 -20.48
CA GLU A 190 15.43 -13.52 -21.21
C GLU A 190 14.36 -12.62 -20.58
N SER A 191 13.42 -12.13 -21.39
CA SER A 191 12.18 -11.49 -20.92
C SER A 191 11.06 -12.52 -20.79
N GLY A 192 10.15 -12.29 -19.87
CA GLY A 192 8.97 -13.12 -19.67
C GLY A 192 7.81 -12.30 -19.10
N PRO A 193 6.63 -12.90 -18.89
CA PRO A 193 5.48 -12.18 -18.37
C PRO A 193 5.64 -11.82 -16.88
N PRO A 194 5.10 -10.67 -16.42
CA PRO A 194 5.02 -10.38 -15.00
C PRO A 194 4.04 -11.35 -14.34
N ARG A 195 4.38 -11.84 -13.15
CA ARG A 195 3.54 -12.74 -12.35
C ARG A 195 3.03 -12.08 -11.08
N ILE A 196 3.79 -11.13 -10.52
CA ILE A 196 3.39 -10.33 -9.36
C ILE A 196 3.74 -8.87 -9.64
N SER A 197 2.78 -7.97 -9.43
CA SER A 197 2.96 -6.52 -9.46
C SER A 197 2.95 -5.95 -8.04
N PHE A 198 4.01 -5.24 -7.66
CA PHE A 198 4.16 -4.65 -6.33
C PHE A 198 3.84 -3.15 -6.36
N PRO A 199 3.32 -2.57 -5.26
CA PRO A 199 3.27 -1.13 -5.09
C PRO A 199 4.63 -0.48 -5.35
N ASN A 200 4.64 0.55 -6.20
CA ASN A 200 5.86 1.26 -6.56
C ASN A 200 6.52 1.89 -5.31
N PRO A 201 7.84 1.77 -5.16
CA PRO A 201 8.59 2.48 -4.12
C PRO A 201 8.33 3.98 -4.10
N GLN A 202 8.28 4.56 -2.90
CA GLN A 202 8.11 5.98 -2.66
C GLN A 202 9.38 6.60 -2.06
N MET A 203 9.56 7.89 -2.25
CA MET A 203 10.72 8.62 -1.75
C MET A 203 10.81 8.53 -0.22
N VAL A 204 11.98 8.19 0.31
CA VAL A 204 12.25 8.13 1.76
C VAL A 204 12.76 9.47 2.24
N ASP A 205 12.21 10.02 3.32
CA ASP A 205 12.74 11.20 4.05
C ASP A 205 13.15 12.40 3.16
N HIS A 206 12.44 12.61 2.04
CA HIS A 206 12.76 13.62 1.02
C HIS A 206 14.13 13.47 0.35
N ASP A 207 14.77 12.31 0.44
CA ASP A 207 15.95 11.96 -0.35
C ASP A 207 15.50 11.46 -1.72
N PRO A 208 15.66 12.26 -2.81
CA PRO A 208 15.22 11.85 -4.14
C PRO A 208 16.05 10.70 -4.72
N THR A 209 17.15 10.31 -4.06
CA THR A 209 18.02 9.23 -4.50
C THR A 209 17.62 7.88 -3.95
N VAL A 210 16.70 7.81 -2.98
CA VAL A 210 16.26 6.56 -2.34
C VAL A 210 14.74 6.43 -2.39
N MET A 211 14.27 5.38 -3.05
CA MET A 211 12.87 4.99 -3.05
C MET A 211 12.71 3.68 -2.28
N HIS A 212 11.63 3.54 -1.51
CA HIS A 212 11.36 2.37 -0.69
C HIS A 212 9.89 1.93 -0.75
N SER A 213 9.65 0.62 -0.78
CA SER A 213 8.33 0.00 -0.65
C SER A 213 8.46 -1.23 0.25
N ALA A 214 7.53 -1.42 1.18
CA ALA A 214 7.46 -2.65 1.96
C ALA A 214 6.00 -3.05 2.21
N GLY A 215 5.74 -4.34 2.31
CA GLY A 215 4.40 -4.87 2.54
C GLY A 215 4.31 -6.36 2.29
N CYS A 216 3.08 -6.89 2.27
CA CYS A 216 2.81 -8.28 1.89
C CYS A 216 1.64 -8.33 0.92
N LEU A 217 1.74 -9.21 -0.08
CA LEU A 217 0.69 -9.51 -1.04
C LEU A 217 0.29 -10.97 -0.87
N LYS A 218 -1.02 -11.23 -0.88
CA LYS A 218 -1.59 -12.57 -0.87
C LYS A 218 -2.32 -12.81 -2.18
N GLY A 219 -2.12 -13.99 -2.77
CA GLY A 219 -2.80 -14.36 -4.01
C GLY A 219 -4.32 -14.48 -3.85
N PRO A 220 -5.09 -14.51 -4.96
CA PRO A 220 -4.63 -14.52 -6.35
C PRO A 220 -3.97 -13.20 -6.76
N PHE A 221 -2.91 -13.29 -7.56
CA PHE A 221 -2.17 -12.13 -8.05
C PHE A 221 -2.77 -11.61 -9.36
N VAL A 222 -2.68 -10.30 -9.56
CA VAL A 222 -3.15 -9.61 -10.76
C VAL A 222 -2.08 -8.61 -11.17
N THR A 223 -1.75 -8.59 -12.46
CA THR A 223 -0.70 -7.72 -13.00
C THR A 223 -1.23 -6.65 -13.93
N GLY A 224 -2.44 -6.82 -14.47
CA GLY A 224 -3.04 -5.97 -15.50
C GLY A 224 -2.54 -6.25 -16.91
N VAL A 225 -1.55 -7.14 -17.08
CA VAL A 225 -1.04 -7.52 -18.40
C VAL A 225 -1.83 -8.72 -18.90
N MET A 226 -2.48 -8.56 -20.06
CA MET A 226 -3.27 -9.61 -20.69
C MET A 226 -2.49 -10.30 -21.80
N VAL A 227 -2.34 -11.62 -21.71
CA VAL A 227 -1.78 -12.48 -22.76
C VAL A 227 -2.82 -13.55 -23.10
N ASP A 228 -3.13 -13.70 -24.38
CA ASP A 228 -4.15 -14.64 -24.88
C ASP A 228 -5.50 -14.55 -24.13
N GLY A 229 -5.87 -13.33 -23.72
CA GLY A 229 -7.13 -13.04 -23.03
C GLY A 229 -7.13 -13.31 -21.53
N LYS A 230 -5.99 -13.60 -20.90
CA LYS A 230 -5.85 -13.85 -19.46
C LYS A 230 -4.79 -12.95 -18.82
N ASP A 231 -5.02 -12.56 -17.57
CA ASP A 231 -4.01 -11.83 -16.80
C ASP A 231 -2.78 -12.72 -16.57
N THR A 232 -1.58 -12.18 -16.71
CA THR A 232 -0.38 -12.98 -16.52
C THR A 232 -0.12 -13.38 -15.06
N GLY A 233 -0.76 -12.75 -14.09
CA GLY A 233 -0.80 -13.20 -12.69
C GLY A 233 -1.85 -14.28 -12.42
N GLU A 234 -2.80 -14.51 -13.33
CA GLU A 234 -3.88 -15.49 -13.13
C GLU A 234 -3.32 -16.91 -12.93
N GLY A 235 -3.73 -17.54 -11.83
CA GLY A 235 -3.28 -18.91 -11.49
C GLY A 235 -1.84 -19.00 -10.99
N PHE A 236 -1.12 -17.88 -10.88
CA PHE A 236 0.22 -17.88 -10.30
C PHE A 236 0.18 -18.18 -8.81
N HIS A 237 1.08 -19.04 -8.36
CA HIS A 237 1.24 -19.40 -6.96
C HIS A 237 2.70 -19.27 -6.55
N VAL A 238 2.97 -18.67 -5.40
CA VAL A 238 4.35 -18.35 -4.96
C VAL A 238 5.25 -19.58 -4.78
N SER A 239 4.67 -20.77 -4.56
CA SER A 239 5.42 -22.04 -4.54
C SER A 239 6.15 -22.35 -5.85
N MET A 240 5.71 -21.76 -6.98
CA MET A 240 6.40 -21.90 -8.26
C MET A 240 7.78 -21.22 -8.24
N ILE A 241 7.91 -20.10 -7.50
CA ILE A 241 9.20 -19.43 -7.28
C ILE A 241 10.14 -20.32 -6.48
N GLU A 242 9.61 -20.97 -5.44
CA GLU A 242 10.40 -21.87 -4.59
C GLU A 242 10.87 -23.12 -5.35
N ALA A 243 10.06 -23.61 -6.29
CA ALA A 243 10.38 -24.78 -7.08
C ALA A 243 11.52 -24.53 -8.09
N ASP A 244 11.60 -23.33 -8.66
CA ASP A 244 12.65 -22.96 -9.63
C ASP A 244 13.00 -21.46 -9.58
N PRO A 245 13.74 -20.99 -8.57
CA PRO A 245 13.99 -19.55 -8.39
C PRO A 245 14.83 -18.95 -9.53
N VAL A 246 15.64 -19.75 -10.23
CA VAL A 246 16.43 -19.29 -11.39
C VAL A 246 15.56 -19.03 -12.63
N ALA A 247 14.28 -19.40 -12.60
CA ALA A 247 13.29 -19.04 -13.61
C ALA A 247 12.55 -17.73 -13.31
N TYR A 248 12.90 -17.01 -12.22
CA TYR A 248 12.24 -15.76 -11.84
C TYR A 248 13.21 -14.61 -11.63
N MET A 249 12.81 -13.43 -12.09
CA MET A 249 13.58 -12.18 -11.93
C MET A 249 12.69 -11.07 -11.37
N SER A 250 13.32 -10.09 -10.72
CA SER A 250 12.67 -8.87 -10.27
C SER A 250 13.25 -7.66 -10.96
N ASP A 251 12.38 -6.70 -11.23
CA ASP A 251 12.74 -5.46 -11.89
C ASP A 251 11.91 -4.28 -11.40
N THR A 252 12.33 -3.11 -11.85
CA THR A 252 11.50 -1.90 -11.80
C THR A 252 11.67 -1.15 -13.10
N HIS A 253 10.56 -0.69 -13.69
CA HIS A 253 10.51 0.06 -14.94
C HIS A 253 10.39 1.56 -14.69
N SER A 254 10.90 2.33 -15.65
CA SER A 254 10.85 3.79 -15.65
C SER A 254 10.37 4.30 -17.01
N SER A 255 9.76 5.48 -17.03
CA SER A 255 9.48 6.22 -18.27
C SER A 255 10.72 6.49 -19.12
N LEU A 256 11.91 6.47 -18.53
CA LEU A 256 13.20 6.62 -19.23
C LEU A 256 13.80 5.28 -19.69
N ALA A 257 13.30 4.16 -19.16
CA ALA A 257 13.78 2.82 -19.45
C ALA A 257 12.61 1.82 -19.33
N LEU A 258 11.77 1.77 -20.38
CA LEU A 258 10.55 0.96 -20.40
C LEU A 258 10.82 -0.54 -20.34
N ALA A 259 12.00 -1.01 -20.75
CA ALA A 259 12.40 -2.42 -20.59
C ALA A 259 12.83 -2.76 -19.15
N GLY A 260 13.07 -1.75 -18.31
CA GLY A 260 13.55 -1.88 -16.94
C GLY A 260 14.60 -0.81 -16.62
N ALA A 261 14.47 -0.14 -15.49
CA ALA A 261 15.53 0.69 -14.90
C ALA A 261 16.61 -0.17 -14.26
N VAL A 262 16.21 -1.25 -13.58
CA VAL A 262 17.08 -2.24 -12.94
C VAL A 262 16.46 -3.63 -13.05
N ARG A 263 17.28 -4.68 -13.07
CA ARG A 263 16.85 -6.09 -13.05
C ARG A 263 17.79 -6.96 -12.23
N GLY A 264 17.27 -7.98 -11.54
CA GLY A 264 18.06 -9.01 -10.86
C GLY A 264 17.34 -10.36 -10.83
N GLN A 265 18.10 -11.46 -10.84
CA GLN A 265 17.55 -12.83 -10.78
C GLN A 265 17.34 -13.28 -9.33
N LEU A 266 16.30 -14.08 -9.06
CA LEU A 266 16.02 -14.63 -7.72
C LEU A 266 16.97 -15.78 -7.32
N GLY A 267 17.70 -16.37 -8.26
CA GLY A 267 18.66 -17.46 -8.04
C GLY A 267 19.93 -17.38 -8.89
#